data_AF-A0AAU9D5B0-F1
#
_entry.id   AF-A0AAU9D5B0-F1
#
_cell.length_a   1.000
_cell.length_b   1.000
_cell.length_c   1.000
_cell.angle_alpha   90.00
_cell.angle_beta   90.00
_cell.angle_gamma   90.00
#
_symmetry.space_group_name_H-M   'P 1'
#
loop_
_entity.id
_entity.type
_entity.pdbx_description
1 polymer ?
#
loop_
_entity_poly.entity_id
_entity_poly.type
_entity_poly.pdbx_seq_one_letter_code
_entity_poly.pdbx_strand_id
1 'polypeptide(L)' 'MKYRVKIYNESDEMISDDIWYGNSIDNVKFWVDLAIRDIIQKLHYKHLYYEIDEA' A
#
# COMPACT_ATOMS: atom_id res chain seq x y z
N MET A 1 0.34 13.38 -9.89
CA MET A 1 -0.45 13.60 -8.65
C MET A 1 0.23 12.86 -7.51
N LYS A 2 0.05 13.31 -6.28
CA LYS A 2 0.63 12.69 -5.08
C LYS A 2 -0.48 12.03 -4.28
N TYR A 3 -0.20 10.83 -3.78
CA TYR A 3 -1.13 10.02 -3.03
C TYR A 3 -0.46 9.56 -1.74
N ARG A 4 -1.16 9.64 -0.62
CA ARG A 4 -0.72 9.04 0.64
C ARG A 4 -1.19 7.61 0.66
N VAL A 5 -0.26 6.67 0.79
CA VAL A 5 -0.51 5.24 0.85
C VAL A 5 -0.17 4.75 2.24
N LYS A 6 -1.16 4.19 2.94
CA LYS A 6 -0.96 3.54 4.24
C LYS A 6 -1.21 2.06 4.09
N ILE A 7 -0.33 1.24 4.64
CA ILE A 7 -0.43 -0.23 4.60
C ILE A 7 -0.51 -0.75 6.03
N TYR A 8 -1.45 -1.66 6.27
CA TYR A 8 -1.73 -2.25 7.57
C TYR A 8 -1.69 -3.79 7.50
N ASN A 9 -1.33 -4.43 8.62
CA ASN A 9 -1.46 -5.87 8.79
C ASN A 9 -2.84 -6.27 9.34
N GLU A 10 -3.03 -7.56 9.58
CA GLU A 10 -4.28 -8.11 10.13
C GLU A 10 -4.63 -7.67 11.57
N SER A 11 -3.70 -7.01 12.28
CA SER A 11 -3.90 -6.49 13.64
C SER A 11 -4.14 -4.97 13.65
N ASP A 12 -4.43 -4.38 12.49
CA ASP A 12 -4.55 -2.94 12.27
C ASP A 12 -3.26 -2.15 12.62
N GLU A 13 -2.11 -2.83 12.67
CA GLU A 13 -0.82 -2.18 12.85
C GLU A 13 -0.34 -1.63 11.51
N MET A 14 0.00 -0.34 11.51
CA MET A 14 0.53 0.36 10.33
C MET A 14 1.96 -0.07 10.06
N ILE A 15 2.20 -0.65 8.88
CA ILE A 15 3.51 -1.10 8.41
C ILE A 15 4.23 0.00 7.62
N SER A 16 3.47 0.81 6.88
CA SER A 16 4.01 1.87 6.03
C SER A 16 3.01 3.02 5.89
N ASP A 17 3.54 4.24 5.77
CA ASP A 17 2.81 5.49 5.53
C ASP A 17 3.68 6.37 4.64
N ASP A 18 3.50 6.24 3.33
CA ASP A 18 4.40 6.80 2.33
C ASP A 18 3.65 7.64 1.29
N ILE A 19 4.35 8.60 0.70
CA ILE A 19 3.83 9.39 -0.43
C ILE A 19 4.27 8.76 -1.75
N TRP A 20 3.27 8.37 -2.55
CA TRP A 20 3.45 7.75 -3.86
C TRP A 20 3.03 8.72 -4.96
N TYR A 21 3.76 8.69 -6.07
CA TYR A 21 3.48 9.53 -7.23
C TYR A 21 2.88 8.70 -8.35
N GLY A 22 1.79 9.20 -8.93
CA GLY A 22 1.12 8.54 -10.04
C GLY A 22 0.33 9.50 -10.90
N ASN A 23 -0.07 9.03 -12.08
CA ASN A 23 -0.88 9.81 -13.01
C ASN A 23 -2.38 9.72 -12.67
N SER A 24 -2.80 8.69 -11.93
CA SER A 24 -4.16 8.48 -11.43
C SER A 24 -4.15 7.59 -10.18
N ILE A 25 -5.27 7.53 -9.46
CA ILE A 25 -5.41 6.65 -8.30
C ILE A 25 -5.32 5.17 -8.70
N ASP A 26 -5.88 4.79 -9.85
CA ASP A 26 -5.84 3.40 -10.34
C ASP A 26 -4.41 2.97 -10.68
N ASN A 27 -3.59 3.88 -11.20
CA ASN A 27 -2.17 3.61 -11.43
C ASN A 27 -1.43 3.35 -10.12
N VAL A 28 -1.72 4.11 -9.06
CA VAL A 28 -1.10 3.89 -7.74
C VAL A 28 -1.60 2.58 -7.11
N LYS A 29 -2.90 2.30 -7.16
CA LYS A 29 -3.49 1.02 -6.69
C LYS A 29 -2.80 -0.19 -7.30
N PHE A 30 -2.59 -0.19 -8.61
CA PHE A 30 -1.89 -1.27 -9.30
C PHE A 30 -0.48 -1.53 -8.74
N TRP A 31 0.29 -0.47 -8.50
CA TRP A 31 1.64 -0.61 -7.94
C TRP A 31 1.63 -1.03 -6.47
N VAL A 32 0.67 -0.53 -5.69
CA VAL A 32 0.49 -0.92 -4.28
C VAL A 32 0.13 -2.41 -4.19
N ASP A 33 -0.77 -2.91 -5.03
CA ASP A 33 -1.13 -4.33 -5.09
C ASP A 33 0.09 -5.23 -5.38
N LEU A 34 0.98 -4.78 -6.28
CA LEU A 34 2.23 -5.50 -6.58
C LEU A 34 3.20 -5.48 -5.39
N ALA A 35 3.38 -4.33 -4.75
CA ALA A 35 4.25 -4.20 -3.58
C ALA A 35 3.75 -5.05 -2.40
N ILE A 36 2.45 -5.04 -2.13
CA ILE A 36 1.84 -5.85 -1.06
C ILE A 36 2.08 -7.34 -1.27
N ARG A 37 1.95 -7.83 -2.52
CA ARG A 37 2.23 -9.25 -2.82
C ARG A 37 3.67 -9.63 -2.52
N ASP A 38 4.62 -8.76 -2.87
CA ASP A 38 6.05 -8.97 -2.57
C ASP A 38 6.32 -8.95 -1.06
N ILE A 39 5.70 -8.02 -0.33
CA ILE A 39 5.83 -7.91 1.14
C ILE A 39 5.25 -9.15 1.83
N ILE A 40 4.05 -9.60 1.44
CA ILE A 40 3.42 -10.83 1.96
C ILE A 40 4.34 -12.03 1.78
N GLN A 41 4.97 -12.17 0.60
CA GLN A 41 5.88 -13.28 0.32
C GLN A 41 7.18 -13.21 1.11
N LYS A 42 7.76 -12.01 1.28
CA LYS A 42 9.06 -11.82 1.95
C LYS A 42 8.98 -11.82 3.47
N LEU A 43 7.93 -11.22 4.03
CA LEU A 43 7.78 -11.01 5.48
C LEU A 43 6.77 -11.96 6.12
N HIS A 44 6.20 -12.89 5.35
CA HIS A 44 5.27 -13.91 5.82
C HIS A 44 4.00 -13.35 6.50
N TYR A 45 3.56 -12.14 6.12
CA TYR A 45 2.26 -11.64 6.52
C TYR A 45 1.15 -12.50 5.93
N LYS A 46 0.04 -12.67 6.65
CA LYS A 46 -1.10 -13.42 6.12
C LYS A 46 -1.86 -12.59 5.10
N HIS A 47 -2.24 -11.37 5.46
CA HIS A 47 -2.99 -10.44 4.63
C HIS A 47 -2.54 -9.01 4.98
N LEU A 48 -2.47 -8.15 3.96
CA LEU A 48 -2.24 -6.71 4.15
C LEU A 48 -3.40 -5.95 3.53
N TYR A 49 -3.75 -4.84 4.16
CA TYR A 49 -4.78 -3.91 3.70
C TYR A 49 -4.14 -2.54 3.46
N TYR A 50 -4.75 -1.71 2.61
CA TYR A 50 -4.22 -0.39 2.33
C TYR A 50 -5.30 0.67 2.16
N GLU A 51 -4.93 1.90 2.46
CA GLU A 51 -5.71 3.11 2.22
C GLU A 51 -4.92 4.05 1.30
N ILE A 52 -5.60 4.69 0.35
CA ILE A 52 -5.01 5.64 -0.58
C ILE A 52 -5.85 6.90 -0.62
N ASP A 53 -5.25 8.01 -0.22
CA ASP A 53 -5.84 9.35 -0.26
C ASP A 53 -5.03 10.26 -1.17
N GLU A 54 -5.67 11.23 -1.82
CA GLU A 54 -4.94 12.29 -2.53
C GLU A 54 -4.28 13.23 -1.50
N ALA A 55 -2.99 13.54 -1.70
CA ALA A 55 -2.13 14.21 -0.70
C ALA A 55 -1.81 15.66 -1.02
#